data_AF-A0A0C2BVE5-F1
#
_entry.id   AF-A0A0C2BVE5-F1
#
_cell.length_a   1.000
_cell.length_b   1.000
_cell.length_c   1.000
_cell.angle_alpha   90.00
_cell.angle_beta   90.00
_cell.angle_gamma   90.00
#
_symmetry.space_group_name_H-M   'P 1'
#
loop_
_entity.id
_entity.type
_entity.pdbx_description
1 polymer ?
#
loop_
_entity_poly.entity_id
_entity_poly.type
_entity_poly.pdbx_seq_one_letter_code
_entity_poly.pdbx_strand_id
1 'polypeptide(L)' 'MVSNQWSDRKLVWNPAEWGGVERVHIPSDQIWIPDILLYNK' A
#
# COMPACT_ATOMS: atom_id res chain seq x y z
N MET A 1 10.56 2.91 -15.51
CA MET A 1 9.27 2.84 -14.79
C MET A 1 9.61 2.39 -13.37
N VAL A 2 9.41 3.24 -12.37
CA VAL A 2 9.76 2.91 -10.97
C VAL A 2 8.55 2.25 -10.33
N SER A 3 8.70 1.02 -9.84
CA SER A 3 7.66 0.30 -9.11
C SER A 3 7.90 0.46 -7.61
N ASN A 4 7.12 1.30 -6.95
CA ASN A 4 7.17 1.45 -5.50
C ASN A 4 6.34 0.34 -4.84
N GLN A 5 7.02 -0.59 -4.17
CA GLN A 5 6.38 -1.61 -3.34
C GLN A 5 6.78 -1.35 -1.88
N TRP A 6 5.80 -1.13 -1.01
CA TRP A 6 6.01 -1.02 0.43
C TRP A 6 5.06 -1.96 1.17
N SER A 7 5.51 -2.46 2.33
CA SER A 7 4.71 -3.35 3.19
C SER A 7 4.25 -2.56 4.41
N ASP A 8 2.95 -2.23 4.47
CA ASP A 8 2.34 -1.59 5.65
C ASP A 8 1.72 -2.66 6.57
N ARG A 9 2.14 -2.70 7.83
CA ARG A 9 1.62 -3.66 8.82
C ARG A 9 0.17 -3.39 9.23
N LYS A 10 -0.34 -2.16 9.04
CA LYS A 10 -1.74 -1.81 9.28
C LYS A 10 -2.65 -2.22 8.12
N LEU A 11 -2.09 -2.52 6.96
CA LEU A 11 -2.82 -2.99 5.78
C LEU A 11 -2.70 -4.51 5.61
N VAL A 12 -2.74 -5.24 6.72
CA VAL A 12 -2.75 -6.71 6.76
C VAL A 12 -4.09 -7.17 7.29
N TRP A 13 -4.80 -8.00 6.53
CA TRP A 13 -6.07 -8.61 6.95
C TRP A 13 -6.09 -10.09 6.59
N ASN A 14 -6.96 -10.86 7.25
CA ASN A 14 -7.19 -12.26 6.93
C ASN A 14 -8.24 -12.36 5.80
N PRO A 15 -7.90 -12.83 4.58
CA PRO A 15 -8.86 -12.91 3.48
C PRO A 15 -10.11 -13.72 3.82
N ALA A 16 -10.01 -14.74 4.69
CA ALA A 16 -11.15 -15.56 5.09
C ALA A 16 -12.24 -14.78 5.85
N GLU A 17 -11.87 -13.72 6.56
CA GLU A 17 -12.82 -12.86 7.28
C GLU A 17 -13.50 -11.84 6.35
N TRP A 18 -12.93 -11.61 5.17
CA TRP A 18 -13.36 -10.61 4.20
C TRP A 18 -13.79 -11.25 2.87
N GLY A 19 -14.33 -12.47 2.91
CA GLY A 19 -14.92 -13.13 1.74
C GLY A 19 -13.91 -13.58 0.67
N GLY A 20 -12.65 -13.81 1.04
CA GLY A 20 -11.58 -14.21 0.12
C GLY A 20 -10.92 -13.06 -0.62
N VAL A 21 -11.10 -11.81 -0.18
CA VAL A 21 -10.47 -10.65 -0.80
C VAL A 21 -8.97 -10.64 -0.47
N GLU A 22 -8.14 -10.98 -1.45
CA GLU A 22 -6.67 -10.99 -1.31
C GLU A 22 -6.00 -9.72 -1.83
N ARG A 23 -6.67 -8.99 -2.73
CA ARG A 23 -6.14 -7.77 -3.36
C ARG A 23 -7.24 -6.73 -3.49
N VAL A 24 -6.92 -5.50 -3.12
CA VAL A 24 -7.81 -4.34 -3.23
C VAL A 24 -7.05 -3.23 -3.96
N HIS A 25 -7.73 -2.57 -4.89
CA HIS A 25 -7.21 -1.36 -5.53
C HIS A 25 -7.68 -0.16 -4.73
N ILE A 26 -6.77 0.42 -3.94
CA ILE A 26 -7.05 1.60 -3.12
C ILE A 26 -6.36 2.82 -3.77
N PRO A 27 -7.10 3.92 -3.99
CA PRO A 27 -6.51 5.19 -4.40
C PRO A 27 -5.42 5.68 -3.44
N SER A 28 -4.35 6.26 -3.99
CA SER A 28 -3.18 6.72 -3.25
C SER A 28 -3.46 7.86 -2.26
N ASP A 29 -4.55 8.60 -2.44
CA ASP A 29 -5.02 9.67 -1.55
C ASP A 29 -5.72 9.15 -0.28
N GLN A 30 -6.08 7.86 -0.25
CA GLN A 30 -6.79 7.24 0.88
C GLN A 30 -5.87 6.45 1.83
N ILE A 31 -4.60 6.28 1.49
CA ILE A 31 -3.63 5.55 2.29
C ILE A 31 -2.43 6.43 2.61
N TRP A 32 -1.81 6.18 3.76
CA TRP A 32 -0.53 6.80 4.07
C TRP A 32 0.53 6.26 3.11
N ILE A 33 1.19 7.17 2.40
CA ILE A 33 2.32 6.86 1.51
C ILE A 33 3.52 7.60 2.10
N PRO A 34 4.70 6.95 2.20
CA PRO A 34 5.89 7.66 2.63
C PRO A 34 6.20 8.81 1.68
N ASP A 35 6.51 9.99 2.22
CA ASP A 35 7.01 11.12 1.44
C ASP A 35 8.40 10.77 0.88
N ILE A 36 8.45 10.21 -0.33
CA ILE A 36 9.71 9.92 -1.03
C ILE A 36 10.23 11.24 -1.60
N LEU A 37 10.90 12.02 -0.75
CA LEU A 37 11.66 13.18 -1.22
C LEU A 37 12.92 12.67 -1.93
N LEU A 38 12.97 12.82 -3.25
CA LEU A 38 14.19 12.62 -4.02
C LEU A 38 15.15 13.78 -3.69
N TYR A 39 15.99 13.61 -2.66
CA TYR A 39 17.08 14.53 -2.40
C TYR A 39 18.17 14.26 -3.45
N ASN A 40 18.14 14.99 -4.55
CA ASN A 40 19.24 14.98 -5.51
C ASN A 40 20.15 16.18 -5.21
N LYS A 41 21.10 15.99 -4.29
CA LYS A 41 22.25 16.87 -4.10
C LYS A 41 23.42 16.13 -3.46
#